data_AF-A0A401LG94-F1
#
_entry.id   AF-A0A401LG94-F1
#
_cell.length_a   1.000
_cell.length_b   1.000
_cell.length_c   1.000
_cell.angle_alpha   90.00
_cell.angle_beta   90.00
_cell.angle_gamma   90.00
#
_symmetry.space_group_name_H-M   'P 1'
#
loop_
_entity.id
_entity.type
_entity.pdbx_description
1 polymer ?
#
loop_
_entity_poly.entity_id
_entity_poly.type
_entity_poly.pdbx_seq_one_letter_code
_entity_poly.pdbx_strand_id
1 'polypeptide(L)'
;MDAVKFLKERKRMCHFSGDTSCHGCPLYKERGIFQCLQFQDLFPEQTVNIIEKWVKEHPRETRKDDFFEKFPHAKKLSDGIPEVCAAKVGYLRECPHPNVEDYCKECWNTPLEEE
;
A
#
# COMPACT_ATOMS: atom_id res chain seq x y z
N MET A 1 -1.16 -0.62 -15.19
CA MET A 1 -1.62 0.40 -14.20
C MET A 1 -1.65 1.79 -14.86
N ASP A 2 -2.37 2.79 -14.33
CA ASP A 2 -2.28 4.16 -14.85
C ASP A 2 -0.96 4.85 -14.42
N ALA A 3 -0.59 5.94 -15.11
CA ALA A 3 0.68 6.63 -14.90
C ALA A 3 0.84 7.23 -13.49
N VAL A 4 -0.23 7.79 -12.91
CA VAL A 4 -0.18 8.38 -11.57
C VAL A 4 -0.01 7.28 -10.52
N LYS A 5 -0.77 6.20 -10.64
CA LYS A 5 -0.65 5.02 -9.78
C LYS A 5 0.74 4.41 -9.88
N PHE A 6 1.30 4.31 -11.08
CA PHE A 6 2.68 3.85 -11.29
C PHE A 6 3.69 4.68 -10.51
N LEU A 7 3.62 6.01 -10.61
CA LEU A 7 4.54 6.90 -9.89
C LEU A 7 4.42 6.73 -8.37
N LYS A 8 3.20 6.58 -7.85
CA LYS A 8 2.95 6.34 -6.41
C LYS A 8 3.52 4.99 -5.94
N GLU A 9 3.27 3.92 -6.68
CA GLU A 9 3.76 2.59 -6.31
C GLU A 9 5.28 2.45 -6.46
N ARG A 10 5.87 3.11 -7.46
CA ARG A 10 7.33 3.21 -7.59
C ARG A 10 7.95 3.87 -6.36
N LYS A 11 7.37 4.98 -5.90
CA LYS A 11 7.84 5.69 -4.70
C LYS A 11 7.76 4.76 -3.47
N ARG A 12 6.64 4.06 -3.30
CA ARG A 12 6.44 3.10 -2.20
C ARG A 12 7.49 1.97 -2.21
N MET A 13 7.75 1.39 -3.39
CA MET A 13 8.78 0.36 -3.55
C MET A 13 10.17 0.86 -3.16
N CYS A 14 10.51 2.09 -3.52
CA CYS A 14 11.78 2.71 -3.14
C CYS A 14 11.91 2.85 -1.62
N HIS A 15 10.88 3.36 -0.94
CA HIS A 15 10.88 3.50 0.52
C HIS A 15 10.95 2.15 1.24
N PHE A 16 10.18 1.15 0.78
CA PHE A 16 10.21 -0.20 1.35
C PHE A 16 11.61 -0.84 1.32
N SER A 17 12.41 -0.51 0.30
CA SER A 17 13.74 -1.08 0.11
C SER A 17 14.84 -0.41 0.94
N GLY A 18 14.47 0.52 1.83
CA GLY A 18 15.36 1.32 2.66
C GLY A 18 16.00 2.47 1.87
N ASP A 19 15.78 3.70 2.35
CA ASP A 19 16.19 4.94 1.67
C ASP A 19 17.70 5.03 1.37
N THR A 20 18.54 4.27 2.07
CA THR A 20 20.00 4.41 1.99
C THR A 20 20.74 3.29 1.24
N SER A 21 20.19 2.08 1.11
CA SER A 21 20.97 0.95 0.57
C SER A 21 20.44 0.34 -0.72
N CYS A 22 19.16 0.54 -1.08
CA CYS A 22 18.51 -0.05 -2.27
C CYS A 22 18.69 -1.58 -2.44
N HIS A 23 19.32 -2.30 -1.51
CA HIS A 23 19.71 -3.70 -1.66
C HIS A 23 18.51 -4.63 -1.77
N GLY A 24 17.37 -4.23 -1.19
CA GLY A 24 16.09 -4.94 -1.32
C GLY A 24 15.33 -4.62 -2.62
N CYS A 25 15.68 -3.54 -3.32
CA CYS A 25 14.87 -3.00 -4.42
C CYS A 25 14.93 -3.90 -5.67
N PRO A 26 13.80 -4.38 -6.18
CA PRO A 26 13.76 -5.16 -7.42
C PRO A 26 14.41 -4.45 -8.62
N LEU A 27 14.20 -3.14 -8.77
CA LEU A 27 14.87 -2.37 -9.82
C LEU A 27 16.39 -2.33 -9.64
N TYR A 28 16.87 -2.27 -8.40
CA TYR A 28 18.30 -2.27 -8.13
C TYR A 28 18.96 -3.61 -8.50
N LYS A 29 18.23 -4.71 -8.34
CA LYS A 29 18.71 -6.05 -8.73
C LYS A 29 18.82 -6.19 -10.25
N GLU A 30 17.89 -5.59 -10.99
CA GLU A 30 17.81 -5.72 -12.45
C GLU A 30 18.59 -4.64 -13.22
N ARG A 31 18.91 -3.49 -12.61
CA ARG A 31 19.53 -2.35 -13.33
C ARG A 31 20.92 -2.63 -13.89
N GLY A 32 21.60 -3.68 -13.43
CA GLY A 32 22.99 -3.98 -13.80
C GLY A 32 23.92 -2.79 -13.53
N ILE A 33 24.57 -2.30 -14.59
CA ILE A 33 25.50 -1.16 -14.51
C ILE A 33 24.83 0.21 -14.55
N PHE A 34 23.54 0.28 -14.89
CA PHE A 34 22.83 1.55 -15.09
C PHE A 34 22.45 2.18 -13.75
N GLN A 35 22.37 3.51 -13.71
CA GLN A 35 21.69 4.19 -12.62
C GLN A 35 20.19 3.86 -12.64
N CYS A 36 19.52 3.96 -11.50
CA CYS A 36 18.12 3.58 -11.37
C CYS A 36 17.22 4.35 -12.36
N LEU A 37 17.41 5.67 -12.52
CA LEU A 37 16.64 6.46 -13.50
C LEU A 37 17.01 6.08 -14.95
N GLN A 38 18.30 5.91 -15.25
CA GLN A 38 18.75 5.50 -16.59
C GLN A 38 18.16 4.15 -17.02
N PHE A 39 18.11 3.17 -16.12
CA PHE A 39 17.46 1.88 -16.39
C PHE A 39 15.98 2.05 -16.73
N GLN A 40 15.28 2.92 -15.98
CA GLN A 40 13.86 3.16 -16.21
C GLN A 40 13.58 3.83 -17.55
N ASP A 41 14.43 4.77 -17.95
CA ASP A 41 14.30 5.47 -19.23
C ASP A 41 14.64 4.57 -20.42
N LEU A 42 15.66 3.72 -20.28
CA LEU A 42 16.09 2.79 -21.34
C LEU A 42 15.19 1.55 -21.45
N PHE A 43 14.62 1.10 -20.33
CA PHE A 43 13.81 -0.12 -20.23
C PHE A 43 12.47 0.14 -19.52
N PRO A 44 11.60 0.99 -20.08
CA PRO A 44 10.34 1.38 -19.46
C PRO A 44 9.38 0.19 -19.28
N GLU A 45 9.29 -0.71 -20.26
CA GLU A 45 8.43 -1.91 -20.17
C GLU A 45 8.89 -2.86 -19.05
N GLN A 46 10.19 -3.10 -18.95
CA GLN A 46 10.76 -3.94 -17.88
C GLN A 46 10.52 -3.31 -16.51
N THR A 47 10.70 -1.99 -16.42
CA THR A 47 10.42 -1.22 -15.20
C THR A 47 8.97 -1.36 -14.77
N VAL A 48 8.02 -1.21 -15.69
CA VAL A 48 6.59 -1.39 -15.40
C VAL A 48 6.30 -2.81 -14.90
N ASN A 49 6.85 -3.84 -15.56
CA ASN A 49 6.65 -5.23 -15.16
C ASN A 49 7.21 -5.51 -13.75
N ILE A 50 8.39 -4.98 -13.43
CA ILE A 50 9.02 -5.13 -12.11
C ILE A 50 8.13 -4.49 -11.03
N ILE A 51 7.66 -3.27 -11.25
CA ILE A 51 6.82 -2.55 -10.29
C ILE A 51 5.46 -3.25 -10.16
N GLU A 52 4.82 -3.64 -11.26
CA GLU A 52 3.54 -4.37 -11.21
C GLU A 52 3.65 -5.70 -10.46
N LYS A 53 4.74 -6.43 -10.63
CA LYS A 53 5.01 -7.64 -9.87
C LYS A 53 5.19 -7.33 -8.39
N TRP A 54 6.03 -6.35 -8.07
CA TRP A 54 6.29 -5.96 -6.68
C TRP A 54 5.01 -5.52 -5.96
N VAL A 55 4.14 -4.74 -6.61
CA VAL A 55 2.85 -4.28 -6.07
C VAL A 55 1.90 -5.45 -5.77
N LYS A 56 1.89 -6.50 -6.61
CA LYS A 56 1.08 -7.70 -6.37
C LYS A 56 1.57 -8.49 -5.16
N GLU A 57 2.89 -8.53 -4.96
CA GLU A 57 3.52 -9.23 -3.84
C GLU A 57 3.46 -8.43 -2.52
N HIS A 58 3.32 -7.10 -2.62
CA HIS A 58 3.29 -6.18 -1.49
C HIS A 58 2.01 -5.34 -1.55
N PRO A 59 0.81 -5.91 -1.33
CA PRO A 59 -0.42 -5.13 -1.31
C PRO A 59 -0.31 -4.00 -0.27
N ARG A 60 -0.97 -2.86 -0.53
CA ARG A 60 -1.01 -1.79 0.47
C ARG A 60 -1.73 -2.28 1.71
N GLU A 61 -1.15 -2.04 2.87
CA GLU A 61 -1.83 -2.27 4.14
C GLU A 61 -3.08 -1.40 4.20
N THR A 62 -4.18 -2.03 4.58
CA THR A 62 -5.45 -1.33 4.79
C THR A 62 -5.54 -0.84 6.23
N ARG A 63 -6.45 0.10 6.50
CA ARG A 63 -6.75 0.51 7.88
C ARG A 63 -7.07 -0.68 8.77
N LYS A 64 -7.72 -1.70 8.21
CA LYS A 64 -8.06 -2.95 8.89
C LYS A 64 -6.81 -3.74 9.29
N ASP A 65 -5.84 -3.85 8.40
CA ASP A 65 -4.62 -4.64 8.63
C ASP A 65 -3.82 -4.03 9.78
N ASP A 66 -3.54 -2.72 9.70
CA ASP A 66 -2.86 -1.95 10.75
C ASP A 66 -3.62 -1.97 12.09
N PHE A 67 -4.96 -1.91 12.05
CA PHE A 67 -5.77 -1.99 13.27
C PHE A 67 -5.62 -3.34 13.96
N PHE A 68 -5.67 -4.46 13.23
CA PHE A 68 -5.50 -5.79 13.83
C PHE A 68 -4.06 -6.10 14.23
N GLU A 69 -3.06 -5.47 13.61
CA GLU A 69 -1.68 -5.53 14.08
C GLU A 69 -1.54 -4.86 15.46
N LYS A 70 -2.14 -3.68 15.63
CA LYS A 70 -2.14 -2.94 16.90
C LYS A 70 -3.04 -3.58 17.97
N PHE A 71 -4.15 -4.19 17.56
CA PHE A 71 -5.16 -4.76 18.45
C PHE A 71 -5.54 -6.20 18.04
N PRO A 72 -4.65 -7.18 18.27
CA PRO A 72 -4.82 -8.56 17.76
C PRO A 72 -6.04 -9.29 18.34
N HIS A 73 -6.54 -8.85 19.50
CA HIS A 73 -7.69 -9.42 20.17
C HIS A 73 -8.99 -8.60 19.98
N ALA A 74 -8.98 -7.58 19.12
CA ALA A 74 -10.19 -6.82 18.81
C ALA A 74 -11.25 -7.70 18.15
N LYS A 75 -12.52 -7.46 18.50
CA LYS A 75 -13.66 -8.20 17.95
C LYS A 75 -13.82 -7.94 16.46
N LYS A 76 -14.17 -9.00 15.74
CA LYS A 76 -14.41 -9.01 14.30
C LYS A 76 -15.88 -9.30 14.04
N LEU A 77 -16.46 -8.62 13.06
CA LEU A 77 -17.74 -8.99 12.48
C LEU A 77 -17.58 -10.26 11.63
N SER A 78 -18.70 -10.82 11.17
CA SER A 78 -18.73 -12.06 10.38
C SER A 78 -17.96 -11.97 9.05
N ASP A 79 -17.80 -10.77 8.51
CA ASP A 79 -17.05 -10.47 7.29
C ASP A 79 -15.56 -10.13 7.55
N GLY A 80 -15.13 -10.20 8.82
CA GLY A 80 -13.75 -9.99 9.23
C GLY A 80 -13.33 -8.53 9.44
N ILE A 81 -14.24 -7.56 9.32
CA ILE A 81 -13.92 -6.16 9.65
C ILE A 81 -14.06 -5.91 11.16
N PRO A 82 -13.40 -4.87 11.71
CA PRO A 82 -13.56 -4.49 13.11
C PRO A 82 -15.01 -4.13 13.44
N GLU A 83 -15.49 -4.58 14.60
CA GLU A 83 -16.82 -4.18 15.12
C GLU A 83 -16.90 -2.67 15.42
N VAL A 84 -15.75 -2.04 15.68
CA VAL A 84 -15.64 -0.60 15.91
C VAL A 84 -15.56 0.17 14.59
N CYS A 85 -16.11 1.39 14.57
CA CYS A 85 -15.97 2.30 13.43
C CYS A 85 -14.55 2.90 13.38
N ALA A 86 -13.93 2.93 12.19
CA ALA A 86 -12.59 3.48 11.97
C ALA A 86 -12.43 4.95 12.44
N ALA A 87 -13.49 5.76 12.36
CA ALA A 87 -13.48 7.14 12.87
C ALA A 87 -13.42 7.20 14.41
N LYS A 88 -14.05 6.25 15.10
CA LYS A 88 -14.02 6.20 16.57
C LYS A 88 -12.65 5.83 17.13
N VAL A 89 -11.79 5.23 16.30
CA VAL A 89 -10.42 4.85 16.66
C VAL A 89 -9.37 5.68 15.91
N GLY A 90 -9.78 6.81 15.30
CA GLY A 90 -8.87 7.84 14.84
C GLY A 90 -8.29 7.69 13.43
N TYR A 91 -8.71 6.70 12.63
CA TYR A 91 -8.29 6.63 11.20
C TYR A 91 -8.98 7.69 10.32
N LEU A 92 -10.05 8.30 10.83
CA LEU A 92 -10.83 9.33 10.16
C LEU A 92 -11.23 10.38 11.19
N ARG A 93 -11.32 11.65 10.76
CA ARG A 93 -11.85 12.74 11.60
C ARG A 93 -13.32 12.53 11.93
N GLU A 94 -14.09 12.09 10.95
CA GLU A 94 -15.51 11.79 11.08
C GLU A 94 -15.91 10.66 10.13
N CYS A 95 -17.01 9.97 10.44
CA CYS A 95 -17.58 8.97 9.55
C CYS A 95 -18.46 9.70 8.51
N PRO A 96 -18.14 9.64 7.20
CA PRO A 96 -18.92 10.34 6.20
C PRO A 96 -20.27 9.68 5.91
N HIS A 97 -20.45 8.40 6.26
CA HIS A 97 -21.70 7.66 6.10
C HIS A 97 -22.06 6.90 7.38
N PRO A 98 -22.54 7.61 8.42
CA PRO A 98 -23.02 6.95 9.62
C PRO A 98 -24.22 6.05 9.29
N ASN A 99 -24.24 4.83 9.84
CA ASN A 99 -25.34 3.85 9.74
C ASN A 99 -25.54 3.17 8.37
N VAL A 100 -24.53 3.16 7.50
CA VAL A 100 -24.52 2.33 6.29
C VAL A 100 -23.54 1.17 6.51
N GLU A 101 -24.06 -0.04 6.75
CA GLU A 101 -23.22 -1.21 7.08
C GLU A 101 -22.23 -1.55 5.95
N ASP A 102 -22.66 -1.46 4.70
CA ASP A 102 -21.81 -1.71 3.53
C ASP A 102 -20.63 -0.72 3.44
N TYR A 103 -20.80 0.50 3.93
CA TYR A 103 -19.75 1.52 3.92
C TYR A 103 -18.59 1.17 4.87
N CYS A 104 -18.86 0.51 6.00
CA CYS A 104 -17.82 0.13 6.95
C CYS A 104 -16.80 -0.82 6.31
N LYS A 105 -17.26 -1.73 5.44
CA LYS A 105 -16.39 -2.67 4.74
C LYS A 105 -15.45 -1.94 3.79
N GLU A 106 -15.95 -1.00 2.99
CA GLU A 106 -15.11 -0.19 2.09
C GLU A 106 -14.14 0.70 2.87
N CYS A 107 -14.64 1.34 3.92
CA CYS A 107 -13.85 2.20 4.80
C CYS A 107 -12.65 1.47 5.41
N TRP A 108 -12.87 0.26 5.94
CA TRP A 108 -11.83 -0.54 6.58
C TRP A 108 -10.82 -1.14 5.59
N ASN A 109 -11.26 -1.49 4.37
CA ASN A 109 -10.38 -1.98 3.31
C ASN A 109 -9.75 -0.84 2.47
N THR A 110 -9.93 0.42 2.87
CA THR A 110 -9.23 1.53 2.25
C THR A 110 -7.73 1.40 2.57
N PRO A 111 -6.84 1.48 1.57
CA PRO A 111 -5.39 1.52 1.81
C PRO A 111 -5.01 2.65 2.74
N LEU A 112 -4.08 2.42 3.65
CA LEU A 112 -3.43 3.49 4.38
C LEU A 112 -2.67 4.37 3.39
N GLU A 113 -2.87 5.67 3.49
CA GLU A 113 -2.00 6.62 2.82
C GLU A 113 -0.72 6.69 3.65
N GLU A 114 0.40 6.28 3.04
CA GLU A 114 1.72 6.59 3.57
C GLU A 114 1.94 8.10 3.37
N GLU A 115 2.09 8.86 4.47
CA GLU A 115 2.44 10.29 4.46
C GLU A 115 3.82 10.54 3.79
#